data_AF-A0A8T7GJ26-F1
#
_entry.id   AF-A0A8T7GJ26-F1
#
_cell.length_a   1.000
_cell.length_b   1.000
_cell.length_c   1.000
_cell.angle_alpha   90.00
_cell.angle_beta   90.00
_cell.angle_gamma   90.00
#
_symmetry.space_group_name_H-M   'P 1'
#
loop_
_entity.id
_entity.type
_entity.pdbx_description
1 polymer ?
#
loop_
_entity_poly.entity_id
_entity_poly.type
_entity_poly.pdbx_seq_one_letter_code
_entity_poly.pdbx_strand_id
1 'polypeptide(L)'
;MSLPRTNRNSEIVETINKELKKILKRLLLPILIACISAFLIIFVIDTERTAMFNTFPGIIIFFCCALAAIRLISKGLTKSEIKIFIIVFLAIFCWLIGETIYLYYQYFMKISIPYPSIADIFYLLSNFFFSYYLYSSLAHLSRHKNISSIYYIVISIGVSILMIGLITTMIRNHLSGEYNVISFTVSIIYYLYDFIILVPAIVILITTKKEPLIFHWLILTLAITILVFADIGYTYSDMVGKEFIRETEWFWALIYSIGYIFILMSIIWYQKIKDILYLGKIDKITENMDNKFDKNNEFVEQYIKQNNINKLGENNKYFEIISSRIQHSKNNINILLPEESWIEKNEIKNILNLVFQKITENNLLKIRILNSYTLRDKWDSNISSKNKERILIRYFEPHISLKSAIFIIDDKFLLVFDTITYEDNIKKSYVLSYTDNELKVSIYLNLFEKVWLLETAIHGQNGFHKN
;
A
#
# COMPACT_ATOMS: atom_id res chain seq x y z
N MET A 1 6.60 -33.19 -19.84
CA MET A 1 6.22 -33.31 -18.41
C MET A 1 5.88 -31.91 -17.91
N SER A 2 4.60 -31.53 -17.93
CA SER A 2 4.14 -30.16 -17.62
C SER A 2 3.84 -30.01 -16.13
N LEU A 3 4.55 -29.13 -15.44
CA LEU A 3 4.30 -28.82 -14.02
C LEU A 3 2.86 -28.29 -13.80
N PRO A 4 2.21 -28.60 -12.67
CA PRO A 4 0.87 -28.10 -12.36
C PRO A 4 0.85 -26.57 -12.24
N ARG A 5 0.01 -25.92 -13.05
CA ARG A 5 -0.01 -24.46 -13.32
C ARG A 5 -0.62 -23.57 -12.24
N THR A 6 -1.13 -24.13 -11.14
CA THR A 6 -1.59 -23.35 -9.98
C THR A 6 -0.46 -22.71 -9.16
N ASN A 7 0.81 -22.92 -9.56
CA ASN A 7 1.98 -22.62 -8.73
C ASN A 7 2.72 -21.29 -9.03
N ARG A 8 2.29 -20.45 -9.99
CA ARG A 8 3.05 -19.22 -10.34
C ARG A 8 2.72 -18.01 -9.48
N ASN A 9 1.44 -17.83 -9.09
CA ASN A 9 1.07 -16.79 -8.13
C ASN A 9 1.67 -17.09 -6.76
N SER A 10 1.73 -18.37 -6.38
CA SER A 10 2.51 -18.78 -5.21
C SER A 10 3.99 -18.49 -5.40
N GLU A 11 4.60 -18.68 -6.57
CA GLU A 11 6.02 -18.39 -6.78
C GLU A 11 6.39 -16.90 -6.64
N ILE A 12 5.58 -15.98 -7.18
CA ILE A 12 5.81 -14.52 -6.99
C ILE A 12 5.61 -14.16 -5.51
N VAL A 13 4.52 -14.62 -4.90
CA VAL A 13 4.22 -14.37 -3.48
C VAL A 13 5.29 -15.01 -2.58
N GLU A 14 5.82 -16.17 -2.93
CA GLU A 14 6.89 -16.88 -2.24
C GLU A 14 8.22 -16.13 -2.38
N THR A 15 8.52 -15.62 -3.58
CA THR A 15 9.70 -14.77 -3.82
C THR A 15 9.63 -13.49 -3.01
N ILE A 16 8.48 -12.81 -3.02
CA ILE A 16 8.20 -11.65 -2.19
C ILE A 16 8.38 -12.03 -0.72
N ASN A 17 7.75 -13.10 -0.24
CA ASN A 17 7.90 -13.59 1.13
C ASN A 17 9.34 -13.89 1.52
N LYS A 18 10.13 -14.49 0.62
CA LYS A 18 11.52 -14.86 0.86
C LYS A 18 12.41 -13.62 0.99
N GLU A 19 12.28 -12.65 0.08
CA GLU A 19 13.00 -11.38 0.15
C GLU A 19 12.57 -10.55 1.37
N LEU A 20 11.28 -10.58 1.72
CA LEU A 20 10.76 -9.90 2.89
C LEU A 20 11.26 -10.52 4.21
N LYS A 21 11.27 -11.87 4.31
CA LYS A 21 11.90 -12.59 5.43
C LYS A 21 13.39 -12.26 5.54
N LYS A 22 14.06 -12.04 4.41
CA LYS A 22 15.48 -11.65 4.36
C LYS A 22 15.69 -10.23 4.88
N ILE A 23 14.82 -9.27 4.53
CA ILE A 23 14.86 -7.91 5.10
C ILE A 23 14.68 -7.97 6.62
N LEU A 24 13.66 -8.69 7.08
CA LEU A 24 13.39 -8.86 8.51
C LEU A 24 14.62 -9.42 9.26
N LYS A 25 15.21 -10.51 8.74
CA LYS A 25 16.33 -11.18 9.40
C LYS A 25 17.66 -10.43 9.28
N ARG A 26 17.95 -9.80 8.14
CA ARG A 26 19.28 -9.22 7.86
C ARG A 26 19.41 -7.74 8.22
N LEU A 27 18.30 -7.01 8.26
CA LEU A 27 18.31 -5.58 8.55
C LEU A 27 17.67 -5.30 9.91
N LEU A 28 16.43 -5.77 10.10
CA LEU A 28 15.67 -5.37 11.29
C LEU A 28 16.17 -6.02 12.57
N LEU A 29 16.35 -7.35 12.57
CA LEU A 29 16.77 -8.05 13.79
C LEU A 29 18.10 -7.50 14.33
N PRO A 30 19.14 -7.25 13.50
CA PRO A 30 20.36 -6.59 13.97
C PRO A 30 20.15 -5.17 14.47
N ILE A 31 19.33 -4.34 13.81
CA ILE A 31 19.05 -2.96 14.26
C ILE A 31 18.34 -2.98 15.62
N LEU A 32 17.33 -3.84 15.78
CA LEU A 32 16.59 -3.97 17.03
C LEU A 32 17.50 -4.47 18.17
N ILE A 33 18.33 -5.48 17.91
CA ILE A 33 19.32 -5.97 18.87
C ILE A 33 20.32 -4.85 19.21
N ALA A 34 20.86 -4.14 18.23
CA ALA A 34 21.80 -3.05 18.46
C ALA A 34 21.18 -1.91 19.29
N CYS A 35 19.92 -1.53 19.00
CA CYS A 35 19.20 -0.54 19.79
C CYS A 35 18.97 -1.02 21.22
N ILE A 36 18.44 -2.23 21.41
CA ILE A 36 18.23 -2.81 22.77
C ILE A 36 19.55 -2.89 23.53
N SER A 37 20.62 -3.40 22.90
CA SER A 37 21.94 -3.49 23.50
C SER A 37 22.49 -2.11 23.86
N ALA A 38 22.31 -1.09 23.01
CA ALA A 38 22.72 0.27 23.31
C ALA A 38 21.98 0.82 24.54
N PHE A 39 20.66 0.68 24.62
CA PHE A 39 19.88 1.10 25.78
C PHE A 39 20.29 0.36 27.06
N LEU A 40 20.53 -0.95 26.99
CA LEU A 40 21.00 -1.73 28.14
C LEU A 40 22.39 -1.30 28.61
N ILE A 41 23.32 -1.03 27.68
CA ILE A 41 24.66 -0.56 28.03
C ILE A 41 24.59 0.84 28.67
N ILE A 42 23.81 1.76 28.10
CA ILE A 42 23.63 3.11 28.65
C ILE A 42 23.01 3.02 30.06
N PHE A 43 21.98 2.19 30.24
CA PHE A 43 21.35 1.96 31.54
C PHE A 43 22.34 1.47 32.61
N VAL A 44 23.24 0.55 32.26
CA VAL A 44 24.24 0.01 33.20
C VAL A 44 25.35 1.02 33.53
N ILE A 45 25.73 1.88 32.58
CA ILE A 45 26.88 2.79 32.74
C ILE A 45 26.53 4.04 33.55
N ASP A 46 25.41 4.70 33.26
CA ASP A 46 25.10 5.99 33.87
C ASP A 46 23.60 6.34 33.74
N THR A 47 22.86 6.13 34.83
CA THR A 47 21.42 6.41 34.93
C THR A 47 21.06 7.89 34.97
N GLU A 48 22.03 8.80 35.16
CA GLU A 48 21.78 10.25 35.05
C GLU A 48 21.97 10.72 33.59
N ARG A 49 22.84 10.05 32.82
CA ARG A 49 23.03 10.32 31.38
C ARG A 49 22.03 9.59 30.49
N THR A 50 21.34 8.54 30.95
CA THR A 50 20.29 7.85 30.18
C THR A 50 19.24 8.81 29.64
N ALA A 51 18.80 9.79 30.45
CA ALA A 51 17.87 10.84 30.02
C ALA A 51 18.39 11.64 28.80
N MET A 52 19.71 11.90 28.75
CA MET A 52 20.35 12.61 27.62
C MET A 52 20.43 11.75 26.35
N PHE A 53 20.45 10.42 26.47
CA PHE A 53 20.54 9.50 25.33
C PHE A 53 19.18 9.03 24.81
N ASN A 54 18.06 9.42 25.45
CA ASN A 54 16.74 8.97 25.06
C ASN A 54 16.27 9.58 23.72
N THR A 55 16.64 10.83 23.42
CA THR A 55 16.18 11.57 22.23
C THR A 55 17.07 11.41 20.99
N PHE A 56 18.36 11.14 21.16
CA PHE A 56 19.29 10.95 20.04
C PHE A 56 18.90 9.81 19.08
N PRO A 57 18.55 8.59 19.57
CA PRO A 57 18.07 7.51 18.72
C PRO A 57 16.82 7.93 17.94
N GLY A 58 15.88 8.63 18.60
CA GLY A 58 14.67 9.17 17.97
C GLY A 58 14.98 10.04 16.77
N ILE A 59 15.82 11.07 16.95
CA ILE A 59 16.22 11.99 15.87
C ILE A 59 16.87 11.25 14.70
N ILE A 60 17.83 10.34 14.98
CA ILE A 60 18.54 9.60 13.93
C ILE A 60 17.56 8.71 13.15
N ILE A 61 16.66 8.01 13.84
CA ILE A 61 15.69 7.12 13.20
C ILE A 61 14.68 7.94 12.39
N PHE A 62 14.12 9.02 12.91
CA PHE A 62 13.18 9.87 12.18
C PHE A 62 13.82 10.59 11.00
N PHE A 63 15.09 11.00 11.11
CA PHE A 63 15.83 11.54 9.97
C PHE A 63 15.98 10.48 8.86
N CYS A 64 16.33 9.24 9.23
CA CYS A 64 16.34 8.12 8.29
C CYS A 64 14.95 7.86 7.67
N CYS A 65 13.88 7.91 8.46
CA CYS A 65 12.50 7.78 7.98
C CYS A 65 12.14 8.86 6.97
N ALA A 66 12.49 10.12 7.25
CA ALA A 66 12.24 11.26 6.37
C ALA A 66 12.97 11.08 5.04
N LEU A 67 14.26 10.71 5.06
CA LEU A 67 15.02 10.42 3.84
C LEU A 67 14.44 9.25 3.04
N ALA A 68 14.04 8.17 3.72
CA ALA A 68 13.41 7.02 3.08
C ALA A 68 12.08 7.39 2.43
N ALA A 69 11.25 8.19 3.10
CA ALA A 69 9.98 8.68 2.57
C ALA A 69 10.19 9.62 1.36
N ILE A 70 11.13 10.58 1.43
CA ILE A 70 11.47 11.45 0.29
C ILE A 70 11.92 10.62 -0.91
N ARG A 71 12.82 9.66 -0.69
CA ARG A 71 13.28 8.75 -1.74
C ARG A 71 12.12 7.95 -2.34
N LEU A 72 11.21 7.45 -1.52
CA LEU A 72 10.04 6.72 -1.98
C LEU A 72 9.12 7.60 -2.84
N ILE A 73 8.82 8.82 -2.39
CA ILE A 73 7.97 9.77 -3.11
C ILE A 73 8.59 10.15 -4.47
N SER A 74 9.92 10.30 -4.53
CA SER A 74 10.63 10.61 -5.78
C SER A 74 10.59 9.50 -6.85
N LYS A 75 10.29 8.25 -6.48
CA LYS A 75 10.33 7.07 -7.37
C LYS A 75 9.04 6.83 -8.18
N GLY A 76 8.37 7.89 -8.67
CA GLY A 76 7.19 7.77 -9.54
C GLY A 76 6.05 6.96 -8.91
N LEU A 77 5.63 7.34 -7.69
CA LEU A 77 4.41 6.81 -7.07
C LEU A 77 3.17 7.29 -7.85
N THR A 78 2.09 6.52 -7.80
CA THR A 78 0.77 6.94 -8.29
C THR A 78 0.28 8.14 -7.46
N LYS A 79 -0.64 8.95 -8.00
CA LYS A 79 -1.13 10.14 -7.28
C LYS A 79 -1.75 9.80 -5.92
N SER A 80 -2.44 8.67 -5.83
CA SER A 80 -3.03 8.19 -4.57
C SER A 80 -1.97 7.74 -3.57
N GLU A 81 -0.94 7.03 -4.02
CA GLU A 81 0.21 6.63 -3.18
C GLU A 81 0.95 7.87 -2.64
N ILE A 82 1.25 8.83 -3.52
CA ILE A 82 1.92 10.09 -3.15
C ILE A 82 1.16 10.78 -2.04
N LYS A 83 -0.16 10.91 -2.16
CA LYS A 83 -0.99 11.57 -1.15
C LYS A 83 -0.83 10.91 0.23
N ILE A 84 -0.92 9.59 0.29
CA ILE A 84 -0.80 8.82 1.54
C ILE A 84 0.61 9.00 2.14
N PHE A 85 1.66 8.83 1.33
CA PHE A 85 3.03 8.94 1.83
C PHE A 85 3.46 10.36 2.17
N ILE A 86 2.88 11.39 1.55
CA ILE A 86 3.07 12.78 1.97
C ILE A 86 2.51 12.99 3.38
N ILE A 87 1.33 12.46 3.69
CA ILE A 87 0.74 12.58 5.04
C ILE A 87 1.64 11.89 6.08
N VAL A 88 2.09 10.67 5.79
CA VAL A 88 3.03 9.94 6.67
C VAL A 88 4.35 10.70 6.82
N PHE A 89 4.89 11.26 5.73
CA PHE A 89 6.08 12.09 5.75
C PHE A 89 5.89 13.33 6.61
N LEU A 90 4.76 14.04 6.49
CA LEU A 90 4.46 15.21 7.31
C LEU A 90 4.37 14.85 8.78
N ALA A 91 3.78 13.71 9.12
CA ALA A 91 3.76 13.21 10.50
C ALA A 91 5.17 12.99 11.05
N ILE A 92 6.01 12.25 10.30
CA ILE A 92 7.42 11.95 10.61
C ILE A 92 8.23 13.24 10.75
N PHE A 93 8.03 14.20 9.84
CA PHE A 93 8.77 15.45 9.82
C PHE A 93 8.38 16.37 10.99
N CYS A 94 7.09 16.46 11.32
CA CYS A 94 6.65 17.18 12.52
C CYS A 94 7.25 16.54 13.78
N TRP A 95 7.19 15.21 13.90
CA TRP A 95 7.79 14.52 15.04
C TRP A 95 9.29 14.79 15.15
N LEU A 96 10.03 14.72 14.04
CA LEU A 96 11.46 15.03 13.99
C LEU A 96 11.78 16.44 14.49
N ILE A 97 10.96 17.43 14.12
CA ILE A 97 11.12 18.81 14.61
C ILE A 97 10.89 18.86 16.13
N GLY A 98 9.84 18.20 16.63
CA GLY A 98 9.56 18.09 18.05
C GLY A 98 10.74 17.50 18.83
N GLU A 99 11.27 16.35 18.39
CA GLU A 99 12.44 15.69 18.98
C GLU A 99 13.68 16.60 18.96
N THR A 100 13.88 17.34 17.87
CA THR A 100 15.02 18.26 17.74
C THR A 100 14.91 19.42 18.73
N ILE A 101 13.72 19.99 18.91
CA ILE A 101 13.46 21.05 19.91
C ILE A 101 13.62 20.49 21.33
N TYR A 102 13.13 19.28 21.56
CA TYR A 102 13.25 18.61 22.86
C TYR A 102 14.72 18.35 23.23
N LEU A 103 15.51 17.81 22.29
CA LEU A 103 16.96 17.69 22.43
C LEU A 103 17.62 19.04 22.69
N TYR A 104 17.17 20.10 22.00
CA TYR A 104 17.69 21.45 22.21
C TYR A 104 17.51 21.93 23.66
N TYR A 105 16.32 21.75 24.23
CA TYR A 105 16.06 22.09 25.63
C TYR A 105 16.90 21.28 26.61
N GLN A 106 16.96 19.96 26.42
CA GLN A 106 17.70 19.07 27.33
C GLN A 106 19.22 19.26 27.24
N TYR A 107 19.77 19.29 26.03
CA TYR A 107 21.21 19.18 25.83
C TYR A 107 21.90 20.55 25.79
N PHE A 108 21.36 21.48 25.01
CA PHE A 108 21.99 22.78 24.79
C PHE A 108 21.61 23.78 25.86
N MET A 109 20.32 23.85 26.22
CA MET A 109 19.84 24.76 27.26
C MET A 109 19.99 24.21 28.67
N LYS A 110 20.07 22.88 28.84
CA LYS A 110 20.20 22.19 30.15
C LYS A 110 19.12 22.61 31.14
N ILE A 111 17.92 22.86 30.65
CA ILE A 111 16.76 23.19 31.47
C ILE A 111 15.82 21.99 31.54
N SER A 112 15.02 21.91 32.61
CA SER A 112 13.83 21.07 32.61
C SER A 112 12.94 21.51 31.45
N ILE A 113 12.49 20.57 30.63
CA ILE A 113 11.66 20.89 29.48
C ILE A 113 10.38 21.56 29.98
N PRO A 114 10.06 22.78 29.49
CA PRO A 114 8.83 23.46 29.89
C PRO A 114 7.63 22.64 29.40
N TYR A 115 6.61 22.44 30.24
CA TYR A 115 5.40 21.75 29.80
C TYR A 115 4.16 22.66 29.90
N PRO A 116 3.46 22.92 28.78
CA PRO A 116 3.81 22.52 27.41
C PRO A 116 4.96 23.37 26.85
N SER A 117 5.69 22.79 25.90
CA SER A 117 6.79 23.39 25.16
C SER A 117 6.39 23.73 23.73
N ILE A 118 7.31 24.37 22.99
CA ILE A 118 7.19 24.54 21.54
C ILE A 118 7.21 23.18 20.81
N ALA A 119 7.89 22.16 21.35
CA ALA A 119 7.94 20.82 20.74
C ALA A 119 6.53 20.18 20.69
N ASP A 120 5.69 20.46 21.71
CA ASP A 120 4.34 19.91 21.80
C ASP A 120 3.44 20.32 20.63
N ILE A 121 3.64 21.52 20.06
CA ILE A 121 2.92 21.94 18.86
C ILE A 121 3.18 20.97 17.71
N PHE A 122 4.43 20.53 17.55
CA PHE A 122 4.84 19.64 16.48
C PHE A 122 4.45 18.18 16.76
N TYR A 123 4.48 17.74 18.01
CA TYR A 123 3.95 16.42 18.39
C TYR A 123 2.44 16.32 18.15
N LEU A 124 1.67 17.34 18.53
CA LEU A 124 0.23 17.40 18.25
C LEU A 124 -0.07 17.43 16.74
N LEU A 125 0.70 18.18 15.94
CA LEU A 125 0.59 18.15 14.49
C LEU A 125 0.93 16.77 13.91
N SER A 126 1.94 16.09 14.45
CA SER A 126 2.27 14.72 14.04
C SER A 126 1.12 13.76 14.32
N ASN A 127 0.53 13.83 15.51
CA ASN A 127 -0.64 13.04 15.90
C ASN A 127 -1.85 13.32 15.00
N PHE A 128 -2.07 14.57 14.58
CA PHE A 128 -3.08 14.90 13.58
C PHE A 128 -2.86 14.17 12.25
N PHE A 129 -1.64 14.20 11.71
CA PHE A 129 -1.34 13.52 10.44
C PHE A 129 -1.42 11.99 10.57
N PHE A 130 -0.94 11.40 11.66
CA PHE A 130 -1.10 9.96 11.92
C PHE A 130 -2.56 9.55 12.08
N SER A 131 -3.37 10.36 12.77
CA SER A 131 -4.82 10.16 12.87
C SER A 131 -5.47 10.16 11.49
N TYR A 132 -5.15 11.15 10.65
CA TYR A 132 -5.67 11.21 9.29
C TYR A 132 -5.27 9.97 8.46
N TYR A 133 -4.01 9.55 8.55
CA TYR A 133 -3.53 8.34 7.88
C TYR A 133 -4.33 7.09 8.32
N LEU A 134 -4.53 6.89 9.62
CA LEU A 134 -5.25 5.73 10.15
C LEU A 134 -6.72 5.74 9.76
N TYR A 135 -7.41 6.87 9.87
CA TYR A 135 -8.81 6.97 9.45
C TYR A 135 -8.98 6.80 7.94
N SER A 136 -8.07 7.35 7.14
CA SER A 136 -8.09 7.13 5.68
C SER A 136 -7.88 5.64 5.36
N SER A 137 -6.94 4.99 6.04
CA SER A 137 -6.64 3.56 5.87
C SER A 137 -7.81 2.68 6.31
N LEU A 138 -8.44 3.03 7.44
CA LEU A 138 -9.62 2.34 7.96
C LEU A 138 -10.83 2.54 7.05
N ALA A 139 -11.12 3.77 6.61
CA ALA A 139 -12.22 4.06 5.70
C ALA A 139 -12.04 3.32 4.37
N HIS A 140 -10.80 3.22 3.88
CA HIS A 140 -10.45 2.36 2.77
C HIS A 140 -10.80 0.91 3.08
N LEU A 141 -10.30 0.35 4.18
CA LEU A 141 -10.54 -1.03 4.57
C LEU A 141 -12.04 -1.37 4.71
N SER A 142 -12.82 -0.49 5.34
CA SER A 142 -14.26 -0.64 5.57
C SER A 142 -15.10 -0.62 4.29
N ARG A 143 -14.67 0.09 3.25
CA ARG A 143 -15.32 0.05 1.93
C ARG A 143 -15.14 -1.29 1.22
N HIS A 144 -14.08 -2.01 1.58
CA HIS A 144 -13.62 -3.21 0.88
C HIS A 144 -13.79 -4.49 1.71
N LYS A 145 -14.07 -4.37 3.01
CA LYS A 145 -14.31 -5.49 3.92
C LYS A 145 -15.53 -5.21 4.78
N ASN A 146 -16.35 -6.25 5.00
CA ASN A 146 -17.39 -6.23 6.02
C ASN A 146 -16.76 -6.34 7.41
N ILE A 147 -16.20 -5.23 7.89
CA ILE A 147 -15.77 -5.10 9.27
C ILE A 147 -17.04 -4.97 10.12
N SER A 148 -17.26 -5.94 11.01
CA SER A 148 -18.42 -5.92 11.89
C SER A 148 -18.41 -4.67 12.77
N SER A 149 -19.57 -4.00 12.88
CA SER A 149 -19.76 -2.81 13.72
C SER A 149 -19.40 -3.08 15.18
N ILE A 150 -19.51 -4.33 15.64
CA ILE A 150 -19.17 -4.74 17.01
C ILE A 150 -17.72 -4.46 17.37
N TYR A 151 -16.77 -4.57 16.43
CA TYR A 151 -15.36 -4.30 16.70
C TYR A 151 -15.15 -2.83 17.07
N TYR A 152 -15.76 -1.92 16.32
CA TYR A 152 -15.71 -0.49 16.62
C TYR A 152 -16.28 -0.18 17.99
N ILE A 153 -17.45 -0.74 18.31
CA ILE A 153 -18.13 -0.50 19.57
C ILE A 153 -17.28 -1.00 20.74
N VAL A 154 -16.87 -2.28 20.70
CA VAL A 154 -16.10 -2.90 21.80
C VAL A 154 -14.77 -2.21 22.02
N ILE A 155 -14.03 -1.92 20.94
CA ILE A 155 -12.72 -1.24 21.03
C ILE A 155 -12.91 0.19 21.51
N SER A 156 -13.88 0.93 20.99
CA SER A 156 -14.14 2.33 21.42
C SER A 156 -14.51 2.39 22.90
N ILE A 157 -15.32 1.45 23.40
CA ILE A 157 -15.66 1.37 24.83
C ILE A 157 -14.40 1.10 25.66
N GLY A 158 -13.59 0.12 25.27
CA GLY A 158 -12.36 -0.23 25.98
C GLY A 158 -11.36 0.94 26.06
N VAL A 159 -11.11 1.61 24.93
CA VAL A 159 -10.22 2.78 24.88
C VAL A 159 -10.84 3.96 25.65
N SER A 160 -12.16 4.18 25.57
CA SER A 160 -12.84 5.25 26.32
C SER A 160 -12.67 5.09 27.83
N ILE A 161 -12.79 3.87 28.36
CA ILE A 161 -12.61 3.61 29.80
C ILE A 161 -11.20 4.01 30.26
N LEU A 162 -10.18 3.62 29.48
CA LEU A 162 -8.79 3.99 29.76
C LEU A 162 -8.61 5.52 29.75
N MET A 163 -9.17 6.20 28.75
CA MET A 163 -9.05 7.65 28.60
C MET A 163 -9.78 8.43 29.69
N ILE A 164 -10.96 7.95 30.11
CA ILE A 164 -11.70 8.53 31.24
C ILE A 164 -10.84 8.48 32.51
N GLY A 165 -10.09 7.39 32.74
CA GLY A 165 -9.18 7.28 33.88
C GLY A 165 -8.07 8.34 33.87
N LEU A 166 -7.41 8.52 32.72
CA LEU A 166 -6.35 9.54 32.55
C LEU A 166 -6.89 10.96 32.67
N ILE A 167 -8.01 11.26 32.01
CA ILE A 167 -8.67 12.57 32.06
C ILE A 167 -9.12 12.90 33.48
N THR A 168 -9.72 11.96 34.21
CA THR A 168 -10.15 12.17 35.60
C THR A 168 -8.97 12.49 36.51
N THR A 169 -7.85 11.80 36.30
CA THR A 169 -6.61 12.07 37.03
C THR A 169 -6.07 13.47 36.74
N MET A 170 -6.07 13.88 35.47
CA MET A 170 -5.64 15.24 35.11
C MET A 170 -6.57 16.33 35.61
N ILE A 171 -7.89 16.10 35.63
CA ILE A 171 -8.84 17.02 36.25
C ILE A 171 -8.52 17.20 37.74
N ARG A 172 -8.25 16.10 38.45
CA ARG A 172 -7.88 16.17 39.87
C ARG A 172 -6.59 16.97 40.08
N ASN A 173 -5.56 16.71 39.28
CA ASN A 173 -4.26 17.39 39.41
C ASN A 173 -4.37 18.89 39.03
N HIS A 174 -5.26 19.24 38.11
CA HIS A 174 -5.56 20.64 37.81
C HIS A 174 -6.28 21.33 39.00
N LEU A 175 -7.27 20.66 39.59
CA LEU A 175 -8.00 21.19 40.75
C LEU A 175 -7.13 21.29 42.02
N SER A 176 -6.10 20.45 42.16
CA SER A 176 -5.11 20.57 43.25
C SER A 176 -4.08 21.69 43.02
N GLY A 177 -4.09 22.33 41.84
CA GLY A 177 -3.16 23.41 41.48
C GLY A 177 -1.80 22.94 40.99
N GLU A 178 -1.60 21.64 40.76
CA GLU A 178 -0.34 21.09 40.22
C GLU A 178 -0.15 21.45 38.74
N TYR A 179 -1.25 21.58 38.00
CA TYR A 179 -1.24 21.94 36.57
C TYR A 179 -1.97 23.26 36.33
N ASN A 180 -1.34 24.15 35.57
CA ASN A 180 -2.02 25.33 35.06
C ASN A 180 -3.02 24.97 33.94
N VAL A 181 -3.90 25.91 33.58
CA VAL A 181 -4.96 25.69 32.58
C VAL A 181 -4.40 25.28 31.21
N ILE A 182 -3.25 25.83 30.81
CA ILE A 182 -2.63 25.55 29.51
C ILE A 182 -2.09 24.12 29.48
N SER A 183 -1.32 23.72 30.50
CA SER A 183 -0.79 22.36 30.64
C SER A 183 -1.92 21.35 30.71
N PHE A 184 -2.97 21.62 31.50
CA PHE A 184 -4.18 20.79 31.54
C PHE A 184 -4.81 20.63 30.15
N THR A 185 -4.99 21.74 29.42
CA THR A 185 -5.60 21.72 28.08
C THR A 185 -4.78 20.87 27.10
N VAL A 186 -3.46 21.06 27.08
CA VAL A 186 -2.58 20.31 26.18
C VAL A 186 -2.60 18.81 26.52
N SER A 187 -2.59 18.43 27.80
CA SER A 187 -2.69 17.02 28.20
C SER A 187 -4.02 16.38 27.78
N ILE A 188 -5.14 17.10 27.92
CA ILE A 188 -6.44 16.60 27.43
C ILE A 188 -6.41 16.38 25.92
N ILE A 189 -5.78 17.28 25.15
CA ILE A 189 -5.64 17.13 23.70
C ILE A 189 -4.80 15.89 23.35
N TYR A 190 -3.71 15.60 24.08
CA TYR A 190 -2.93 14.37 23.88
C TYR A 190 -3.79 13.12 24.08
N TYR A 191 -4.54 13.02 25.18
CA TYR A 191 -5.41 11.85 25.42
C TYR A 191 -6.53 11.71 24.39
N LEU A 192 -7.05 12.82 23.87
CA LEU A 192 -8.01 12.79 22.77
C LEU A 192 -7.35 12.25 21.49
N TYR A 193 -6.11 12.64 21.18
CA TYR A 193 -5.38 12.06 20.05
C TYR A 193 -5.10 10.58 20.24
N ASP A 194 -4.68 10.15 21.44
CA ASP A 194 -4.46 8.73 21.74
C ASP A 194 -5.73 7.91 21.52
N PHE A 195 -6.89 8.43 21.95
CA PHE A 195 -8.18 7.82 21.67
C PHE A 195 -8.45 7.70 20.16
N ILE A 196 -8.34 8.83 19.45
CA ILE A 196 -8.59 8.96 18.01
C ILE A 196 -7.66 8.03 17.22
N ILE A 197 -6.43 7.80 17.68
CA ILE A 197 -5.43 6.95 17.03
C ILE A 197 -5.66 5.47 17.37
N LEU A 198 -5.85 5.12 18.64
CA LEU A 198 -5.93 3.72 19.08
C LEU A 198 -7.12 2.97 18.50
N VAL A 199 -8.30 3.62 18.45
CA VAL A 199 -9.51 2.97 17.95
C VAL A 199 -9.33 2.44 16.51
N PRO A 200 -9.01 3.28 15.50
CA PRO A 200 -8.80 2.80 14.14
C PRO A 200 -7.59 1.87 14.03
N ALA A 201 -6.52 2.11 14.80
CA ALA A 201 -5.33 1.27 14.74
C ALA A 201 -5.61 -0.18 15.18
N ILE A 202 -6.27 -0.37 16.32
CA ILE A 202 -6.62 -1.71 16.82
C ILE A 202 -7.61 -2.39 15.87
N VAL A 203 -8.60 -1.67 15.33
CA VAL A 203 -9.53 -2.23 14.33
C VAL A 203 -8.76 -2.72 13.10
N ILE A 204 -7.85 -1.91 12.55
CA ILE A 204 -7.03 -2.30 11.39
C ILE A 204 -6.21 -3.56 11.71
N LEU A 205 -5.54 -3.60 12.86
CA LEU A 205 -4.68 -4.73 13.27
C LEU A 205 -5.45 -6.04 13.42
N ILE A 206 -6.68 -6.01 13.93
CA ILE A 206 -7.50 -7.22 14.14
C ILE A 206 -8.17 -7.68 12.84
N THR A 207 -8.61 -6.76 12.00
CA THR A 207 -9.43 -7.07 10.81
C THR A 207 -8.60 -7.37 9.56
N THR A 208 -7.32 -7.00 9.56
CA THR A 208 -6.45 -7.15 8.40
C THR A 208 -5.68 -8.47 8.47
N LYS A 209 -5.83 -9.31 7.43
CA LYS A 209 -5.08 -10.57 7.31
C LYS A 209 -3.60 -10.27 7.09
N LYS A 210 -2.74 -11.18 7.58
CA LYS A 210 -1.28 -11.11 7.42
C LYS A 210 -0.87 -11.42 5.99
N GLU A 211 -1.10 -10.47 5.09
CA GLU A 211 -0.69 -10.59 3.71
C GLU A 211 0.56 -9.77 3.42
N PRO A 212 1.53 -10.31 2.66
CA PRO A 212 2.84 -9.67 2.49
C PRO A 212 2.74 -8.28 1.85
N LEU A 213 1.74 -8.09 0.98
CA LEU A 213 1.52 -6.87 0.19
C LEU A 213 1.02 -5.70 1.04
N ILE A 214 0.14 -5.97 2.01
CA ILE A 214 -0.42 -4.95 2.93
C ILE A 214 0.32 -4.91 4.27
N PHE A 215 1.36 -5.73 4.43
CA PHE A 215 2.09 -5.85 5.69
C PHE A 215 2.75 -4.54 6.13
N HIS A 216 3.14 -3.68 5.18
CA HIS A 216 3.66 -2.35 5.50
C HIS A 216 2.64 -1.46 6.24
N TRP A 217 1.36 -1.50 5.88
CA TRP A 217 0.31 -0.79 6.63
C TRP A 217 0.13 -1.36 8.03
N LEU A 218 0.15 -2.69 8.16
CA LEU A 218 0.08 -3.37 9.45
C LEU A 218 1.25 -2.98 10.35
N ILE A 219 2.47 -2.94 9.81
CA ILE A 219 3.67 -2.50 10.54
C ILE A 219 3.53 -1.04 10.96
N LEU A 220 3.14 -0.14 10.05
CA LEU A 220 3.01 1.28 10.37
C LEU A 220 1.92 1.52 11.43
N THR A 221 0.80 0.83 11.30
CA THR A 221 -0.29 0.87 12.29
C THR A 221 0.19 0.36 13.65
N LEU A 222 0.90 -0.78 13.67
CA LEU A 222 1.49 -1.33 14.89
C LEU A 222 2.50 -0.37 15.52
N ALA A 223 3.32 0.30 14.70
CA ALA A 223 4.27 1.29 15.15
C ALA A 223 3.56 2.43 15.89
N ILE A 224 2.54 3.02 15.27
CA ILE A 224 1.74 4.10 15.86
C ILE A 224 1.07 3.62 17.15
N THR A 225 0.53 2.40 17.18
CA THR A 225 -0.04 1.81 18.40
C THR A 225 1.01 1.70 19.52
N ILE A 226 2.22 1.25 19.22
CA ILE A 226 3.32 1.16 20.19
C ILE A 226 3.66 2.56 20.73
N LEU A 227 3.68 3.59 19.88
CA LEU A 227 3.95 4.97 20.30
C LEU A 227 2.89 5.50 21.26
N VAL A 228 1.61 5.25 21.00
CA VAL A 228 0.54 5.66 21.92
C VAL A 228 0.63 4.90 23.26
N PHE A 229 0.93 3.61 23.24
CA PHE A 229 1.15 2.87 24.49
C PHE A 229 2.37 3.38 25.26
N ALA A 230 3.42 3.80 24.56
CA ALA A 230 4.58 4.44 25.19
C ALA A 230 4.18 5.77 25.84
N ASP A 231 3.33 6.56 25.19
CA ASP A 231 2.87 7.86 25.71
C ASP A 231 1.97 7.72 26.94
N ILE A 232 0.99 6.82 26.88
CA ILE A 232 0.14 6.47 28.03
C ILE A 232 1.00 5.95 29.19
N GLY A 233 1.97 5.09 28.91
CA GLY A 233 2.86 4.51 29.90
C GLY A 233 3.78 5.53 30.55
N TYR A 234 4.39 6.40 29.74
CA TYR A 234 5.22 7.52 30.20
C TYR A 234 4.41 8.47 31.07
N THR A 235 3.21 8.84 30.62
CA THR A 235 2.30 9.71 31.37
C THR A 235 1.86 9.09 32.69
N TYR A 236 1.54 7.79 32.69
CA TYR A 236 1.24 7.07 33.92
C TYR A 236 2.44 7.07 34.88
N SER A 237 3.65 6.83 34.38
CA SER A 237 4.88 6.91 35.19
C SER A 237 5.06 8.29 35.82
N ASP A 238 4.79 9.37 35.08
CA ASP A 238 4.85 10.74 35.60
C ASP A 238 3.82 10.98 36.71
N MET A 239 2.59 10.48 36.52
CA MET A 239 1.51 10.59 37.51
C MET A 239 1.79 9.83 38.81
N VAL A 240 2.51 8.71 38.75
CA VAL A 240 2.89 7.94 39.94
C VAL A 240 3.92 8.70 40.78
N GLY A 241 4.86 9.38 40.13
CA GLY A 241 5.77 10.30 40.79
C GLY A 241 7.12 10.46 40.09
N LYS A 242 7.80 11.56 40.42
CA LYS A 242 9.07 11.99 39.81
C LYS A 242 10.21 10.97 39.95
N GLU A 243 10.25 10.23 41.05
CA GLU A 243 11.27 9.19 41.26
C GLU A 243 11.01 7.98 40.35
N PHE A 244 9.75 7.55 40.25
CA PHE A 244 9.37 6.42 39.42
C PHE A 244 9.61 6.68 37.92
N ILE A 245 9.29 7.89 37.43
CA ILE A 245 9.60 8.24 36.05
C ILE A 245 11.10 8.29 35.78
N ARG A 246 11.91 8.82 36.71
CA ARG A 246 13.38 8.83 36.57
C ARG A 246 13.94 7.41 36.43
N GLU A 247 13.38 6.44 37.15
CA GLU A 247 13.81 5.03 37.06
C GLU A 247 13.27 4.30 35.82
N THR A 248 12.16 4.76 35.25
CA THR A 248 11.47 4.10 34.12
C THR A 248 11.62 4.81 32.78
N GLU A 249 12.23 5.98 32.73
CA GLU A 249 12.35 6.80 31.51
C GLU A 249 13.03 6.06 30.36
N TRP A 250 14.14 5.37 30.65
CA TRP A 250 14.90 4.59 29.68
C TRP A 250 14.05 3.48 29.04
N PHE A 251 13.12 2.88 29.81
CA PHE A 251 12.24 1.82 29.34
C PHE A 251 11.23 2.38 28.34
N TRP A 252 10.63 3.54 28.64
CA TRP A 252 9.73 4.21 27.71
C TRP A 252 10.46 4.69 26.45
N ALA A 253 11.67 5.23 26.58
CA ALA A 253 12.53 5.61 25.46
C ALA A 253 12.86 4.42 24.53
N LEU A 254 13.06 3.22 25.12
CA LEU A 254 13.24 2.00 24.35
C LEU A 254 11.96 1.63 23.58
N ILE A 255 10.79 1.71 24.20
CA ILE A 255 9.50 1.43 23.54
C ILE A 255 9.26 2.43 22.39
N TYR A 256 9.51 3.72 22.62
CA TYR A 256 9.47 4.75 21.59
C TYR A 256 10.38 4.40 20.41
N SER A 257 11.64 4.04 20.70
CA SER A 257 12.62 3.64 19.69
C SER A 257 12.17 2.43 18.87
N ILE A 258 11.54 1.43 19.50
CA ILE A 258 10.95 0.28 18.80
C ILE A 258 9.84 0.75 17.84
N GLY A 259 8.96 1.65 18.29
CA GLY A 259 7.95 2.28 17.45
C GLY A 259 8.58 2.98 16.24
N TYR A 260 9.62 3.79 16.44
CA TYR A 260 10.30 4.51 15.37
C TYR A 260 10.94 3.56 14.34
N ILE A 261 11.58 2.48 14.80
CA ILE A 261 12.15 1.44 13.92
C ILE A 261 11.04 0.79 13.09
N PHE A 262 9.86 0.57 13.65
CA PHE A 262 8.74 -0.03 12.90
C PHE A 262 8.20 0.94 11.85
N ILE A 263 8.15 2.25 12.12
CA ILE A 263 7.86 3.27 11.09
C ILE A 263 8.87 3.14 9.94
N LEU A 264 10.17 3.16 10.23
CA LEU A 264 11.22 3.01 9.21
C LEU A 264 11.05 1.72 8.41
N MET A 265 10.79 0.61 9.10
CA MET A 265 10.54 -0.69 8.47
C MET A 265 9.37 -0.62 7.50
N SER A 266 8.25 -0.01 7.89
CA SER A 266 7.06 0.06 7.02
C SER A 266 7.38 0.72 5.67
N ILE A 267 8.15 1.82 5.69
CA ILE A 267 8.53 2.57 4.49
C ILE A 267 9.48 1.74 3.61
N ILE A 268 10.52 1.15 4.21
CA ILE A 268 11.48 0.31 3.49
C ILE A 268 10.80 -0.92 2.88
N TRP A 269 9.87 -1.53 3.63
CA TRP A 269 9.12 -2.71 3.20
C TRP A 269 8.31 -2.39 1.94
N TYR A 270 7.56 -1.29 1.96
CA TYR A 270 6.79 -0.85 0.82
C TYR A 270 7.68 -0.49 -0.37
N GLN A 271 8.78 0.23 -0.14
CA GLN A 271 9.75 0.53 -1.20
C GLN A 271 10.26 -0.75 -1.87
N LYS A 272 10.56 -1.80 -1.09
CA LYS A 272 11.03 -3.07 -1.64
C LYS A 272 9.94 -3.79 -2.45
N ILE A 273 8.71 -3.83 -1.96
CA ILE A 273 7.58 -4.40 -2.70
C ILE A 273 7.48 -3.68 -4.05
N LYS A 274 7.54 -2.34 -4.03
CA LYS A 274 7.52 -1.54 -5.25
C LYS A 274 8.69 -1.90 -6.16
N ASP A 275 9.92 -1.94 -5.65
CA ASP A 275 11.11 -2.28 -6.46
C ASP A 275 11.03 -3.71 -7.07
N ILE A 276 10.38 -4.67 -6.39
CA ILE A 276 10.17 -6.04 -6.92
C ILE A 276 9.08 -6.05 -8.01
N LEU A 277 8.01 -5.29 -7.82
CA LEU A 277 6.87 -5.24 -8.74
C LEU A 277 7.16 -4.35 -9.95
N TYR A 278 7.73 -3.16 -9.74
CA TYR A 278 8.30 -2.22 -10.73
C TYR A 278 9.73 -2.59 -11.13
N LEU A 279 10.02 -3.87 -11.32
CA LEU A 279 11.26 -4.24 -11.98
C LEU A 279 11.34 -3.45 -13.29
N GLY A 280 12.27 -2.49 -13.43
CA GLY A 280 12.53 -1.78 -14.71
C GLY A 280 12.94 -2.74 -15.85
N LYS A 281 13.08 -4.04 -15.54
CA LYS A 281 13.05 -5.13 -16.51
C LYS A 281 11.72 -5.28 -17.22
N ILE A 282 10.57 -4.99 -16.61
CA ILE A 282 9.26 -5.09 -17.25
C ILE A 282 9.20 -4.09 -18.38
N ASP A 283 9.44 -2.80 -18.10
CA ASP A 283 9.43 -1.75 -19.12
C ASP A 283 10.45 -2.07 -20.23
N LYS A 284 11.67 -2.50 -19.89
CA LYS A 284 12.65 -2.96 -20.89
C LYS A 284 12.22 -4.23 -21.63
N ILE A 285 11.47 -5.13 -21.02
CA ILE A 285 10.97 -6.35 -21.66
C ILE A 285 9.81 -6.02 -22.57
N THR A 286 8.85 -5.18 -22.15
CA THR A 286 7.77 -4.68 -23.00
C THR A 286 8.33 -3.86 -24.14
N GLU A 287 9.22 -2.90 -23.90
CA GLU A 287 9.84 -2.09 -24.96
C GLU A 287 10.65 -2.95 -25.95
N ASN A 288 11.46 -3.91 -25.47
CA ASN A 288 12.14 -4.85 -26.36
C ASN A 288 11.18 -5.80 -27.08
N MET A 289 10.01 -6.09 -26.50
CA MET A 289 9.02 -6.94 -27.14
C MET A 289 8.16 -6.17 -28.13
N ASP A 290 7.79 -4.93 -27.88
CA ASP A 290 7.16 -4.02 -28.83
C ASP A 290 8.12 -3.82 -30.01
N ASN A 291 9.39 -3.52 -29.77
CA ASN A 291 10.42 -3.44 -30.81
C ASN A 291 10.62 -4.76 -31.60
N LYS A 292 10.46 -5.92 -30.96
CA LYS A 292 10.52 -7.23 -31.64
C LYS A 292 9.22 -7.60 -32.33
N PHE A 293 8.08 -7.15 -31.82
CA PHE A 293 6.80 -7.28 -32.48
C PHE A 293 6.77 -6.40 -33.71
N ASP A 294 7.27 -5.17 -33.66
CA ASP A 294 7.44 -4.28 -34.81
C ASP A 294 8.40 -4.86 -35.85
N LYS A 295 9.54 -5.41 -35.45
CA LYS A 295 10.46 -6.07 -36.40
C LYS A 295 9.91 -7.35 -37.03
N ASN A 296 9.15 -8.14 -36.28
CA ASN A 296 8.44 -9.28 -36.89
C ASN A 296 7.19 -8.84 -37.66
N ASN A 297 6.65 -7.65 -37.36
CA ASN A 297 5.59 -7.02 -38.11
C ASN A 297 6.09 -6.43 -39.43
N GLU A 298 7.39 -6.19 -39.63
CA GLU A 298 7.93 -5.93 -40.98
C GLU A 298 7.64 -7.13 -41.91
N PHE A 299 7.68 -8.35 -41.37
CA PHE A 299 7.26 -9.58 -42.04
C PHE A 299 5.72 -9.65 -42.17
N VAL A 300 4.96 -9.23 -41.16
CA VAL A 300 3.48 -9.16 -41.23
C VAL A 300 3.01 -8.07 -42.18
N GLU A 301 3.69 -6.94 -42.32
CA GLU A 301 3.42 -5.87 -43.28
C GLU A 301 3.78 -6.32 -44.68
N GLN A 302 4.91 -7.01 -44.88
CA GLN A 302 5.23 -7.65 -46.16
C GLN A 302 4.20 -8.72 -46.50
N TYR A 303 3.74 -9.51 -45.53
CA TYR A 303 2.72 -10.54 -45.74
C TYR A 303 1.31 -9.95 -45.95
N ILE A 304 0.95 -8.84 -45.28
CA ILE A 304 -0.30 -8.09 -45.46
C ILE A 304 -0.29 -7.39 -46.82
N LYS A 305 0.84 -6.79 -47.22
CA LYS A 305 1.03 -6.18 -48.55
C LYS A 305 1.04 -7.23 -49.67
N GLN A 306 1.61 -8.42 -49.44
CA GLN A 306 1.61 -9.52 -50.42
C GLN A 306 0.26 -10.26 -50.52
N ASN A 307 -0.54 -10.32 -49.46
CA ASN A 307 -1.77 -11.12 -49.43
C ASN A 307 -3.09 -10.33 -49.43
N ASN A 308 -3.07 -9.01 -49.69
CA ASN A 308 -4.30 -8.18 -49.67
C ASN A 308 -5.15 -8.44 -48.41
N ILE A 309 -4.51 -8.49 -47.24
CA ILE A 309 -5.24 -8.70 -45.99
C ILE A 309 -5.97 -7.40 -45.67
N ASN A 310 -7.27 -7.39 -46.01
CA ASN A 310 -8.18 -6.31 -45.68
C ASN A 310 -8.06 -5.96 -44.19
N LYS A 311 -8.11 -4.65 -43.91
CA LYS A 311 -8.36 -4.08 -42.58
C LYS A 311 -9.37 -4.94 -41.83
N LEU A 312 -9.20 -5.05 -40.51
CA LEU A 312 -10.03 -5.82 -39.56
C LEU A 312 -11.55 -5.51 -39.58
N GLY A 313 -12.06 -4.76 -40.56
CA GLY A 313 -13.45 -4.36 -40.70
C GLY A 313 -14.41 -5.37 -41.31
N GLU A 314 -13.98 -6.46 -41.97
CA GLU A 314 -14.95 -7.33 -42.70
C GLU A 314 -14.71 -8.85 -42.66
N ASN A 315 -13.59 -9.37 -42.17
CA ASN A 315 -13.37 -10.83 -42.11
C ASN A 315 -13.72 -11.43 -40.74
N ASN A 316 -14.93 -12.02 -40.67
CA ASN A 316 -15.53 -12.72 -39.51
C ASN A 316 -14.62 -13.80 -38.87
N LYS A 317 -13.67 -14.35 -39.63
CA LYS A 317 -12.87 -15.51 -39.25
C LYS A 317 -12.03 -15.33 -37.97
N TYR A 318 -11.46 -14.14 -37.73
CA TYR A 318 -10.69 -13.89 -36.50
C TYR A 318 -11.59 -13.79 -35.28
N PHE A 319 -12.75 -13.14 -35.43
CA PHE A 319 -13.74 -13.04 -34.38
C PHE A 319 -14.33 -14.42 -34.03
N GLU A 320 -14.55 -15.28 -35.03
CA GLU A 320 -14.94 -16.68 -34.84
C GLU A 320 -13.89 -17.46 -34.03
N ILE A 321 -12.60 -17.31 -34.35
CA ILE A 321 -11.52 -17.95 -33.59
C ILE A 321 -11.52 -17.45 -32.14
N ILE A 322 -11.57 -16.14 -31.91
CA ILE A 322 -11.61 -15.56 -30.55
C ILE A 322 -12.84 -16.05 -29.79
N SER A 323 -14.02 -15.96 -30.42
CA SER A 323 -15.29 -16.39 -29.85
C SER A 323 -15.24 -17.87 -29.47
N SER A 324 -14.73 -18.73 -30.35
CA SER A 324 -14.55 -20.15 -30.05
C SER A 324 -13.64 -20.37 -28.85
N ARG A 325 -12.52 -19.63 -28.73
CA ARG A 325 -11.59 -19.77 -27.58
C ARG A 325 -12.22 -19.30 -26.27
N ILE A 326 -12.95 -18.20 -26.29
CA ILE A 326 -13.68 -17.70 -25.11
C ILE A 326 -14.77 -18.70 -24.71
N GLN A 327 -15.53 -19.22 -25.68
CA GLN A 327 -16.58 -20.21 -25.44
C GLN A 327 -16.04 -21.53 -24.88
N HIS A 328 -14.81 -21.92 -25.22
CA HIS A 328 -14.17 -23.13 -24.69
C HIS A 328 -13.34 -22.89 -23.42
N SER A 329 -13.29 -21.64 -22.93
CA SER A 329 -12.54 -21.31 -21.71
C SER A 329 -13.15 -21.96 -20.47
N LYS A 330 -12.29 -22.48 -19.59
CA LYS A 330 -12.73 -23.25 -18.40
C LYS A 330 -12.36 -22.59 -17.08
N ASN A 331 -11.22 -21.90 -17.03
CA ASN A 331 -10.56 -21.57 -15.77
C ASN A 331 -10.56 -20.07 -15.50
N ASN A 332 -9.91 -19.30 -16.37
CA ASN A 332 -9.70 -17.87 -16.14
C ASN A 332 -9.60 -17.06 -17.43
N ILE A 333 -10.05 -15.82 -17.35
CA ILE A 333 -9.81 -14.80 -18.38
C ILE A 333 -9.27 -13.56 -17.67
N ASN A 334 -8.04 -13.18 -18.01
CA ASN A 334 -7.38 -11.98 -17.49
C ASN A 334 -7.32 -10.92 -18.59
N ILE A 335 -7.83 -9.73 -18.31
CA ILE A 335 -8.00 -8.66 -19.29
C ILE A 335 -7.28 -7.41 -18.78
N LEU A 336 -6.36 -6.87 -19.56
CA LEU A 336 -5.64 -5.63 -19.25
C LEU A 336 -6.01 -4.57 -20.29
N LEU A 337 -6.64 -3.48 -19.83
CA LEU A 337 -7.10 -2.35 -20.63
C LEU A 337 -6.41 -1.08 -20.11
N PRO A 338 -5.24 -0.72 -20.66
CA PRO A 338 -4.46 0.40 -20.13
C PRO A 338 -4.99 1.78 -20.54
N GLU A 339 -5.76 1.86 -21.64
CA GLU A 339 -6.33 3.10 -22.15
C GLU A 339 -7.85 3.04 -22.26
N GLU A 340 -8.48 4.21 -22.05
CA GLU A 340 -9.93 4.38 -22.15
C GLU A 340 -10.49 4.15 -23.55
N SER A 341 -9.70 4.49 -24.57
CA SER A 341 -10.11 4.39 -25.96
C SER A 341 -10.48 2.97 -26.39
N TRP A 342 -9.97 1.93 -25.71
CA TRP A 342 -10.25 0.53 -26.03
C TRP A 342 -11.68 0.11 -25.74
N ILE A 343 -12.27 0.56 -24.64
CA ILE A 343 -13.63 0.15 -24.26
C ILE A 343 -14.68 0.72 -25.20
N GLU A 344 -14.37 1.83 -25.86
CA GLU A 344 -15.28 2.45 -26.82
C GLU A 344 -15.30 1.71 -28.15
N LYS A 345 -14.31 0.85 -28.44
CA LYS A 345 -14.21 0.07 -29.67
C LYS A 345 -15.24 -1.05 -29.71
N ASN A 346 -15.96 -1.15 -30.83
CA ASN A 346 -17.02 -2.15 -31.01
C ASN A 346 -16.47 -3.57 -30.93
N GLU A 347 -15.26 -3.81 -31.42
CA GLU A 347 -14.58 -5.11 -31.39
C GLU A 347 -14.32 -5.56 -29.95
N ILE A 348 -13.79 -4.65 -29.12
CA ILE A 348 -13.55 -4.91 -27.69
C ILE A 348 -14.87 -5.10 -26.95
N LYS A 349 -15.89 -4.26 -27.22
CA LYS A 349 -17.24 -4.45 -26.65
C LYS A 349 -17.82 -5.81 -26.99
N ASN A 350 -17.70 -6.25 -28.24
CA ASN A 350 -18.19 -7.55 -28.69
C ASN A 350 -17.48 -8.69 -27.97
N ILE A 351 -16.16 -8.60 -27.79
CA ILE A 351 -15.39 -9.58 -27.03
C ILE A 351 -15.79 -9.58 -25.56
N LEU A 352 -15.92 -8.41 -24.93
CA LEU A 352 -16.37 -8.30 -23.54
C LEU A 352 -17.77 -8.89 -23.35
N ASN A 353 -18.69 -8.67 -24.31
CA ASN A 353 -20.02 -9.27 -24.29
C ASN A 353 -19.95 -10.80 -24.34
N LEU A 354 -19.10 -11.38 -25.21
CA LEU A 354 -18.88 -12.83 -25.25
C LEU A 354 -18.30 -13.35 -23.93
N VAL A 355 -17.34 -12.63 -23.35
CA VAL A 355 -16.74 -12.94 -22.06
C VAL A 355 -17.81 -12.95 -20.97
N PHE A 356 -18.66 -11.92 -20.90
CA PHE A 356 -19.73 -11.82 -19.91
C PHE A 356 -20.83 -12.86 -20.13
N GLN A 357 -21.19 -13.16 -21.37
CA GLN A 357 -22.09 -14.26 -21.69
C GLN A 357 -21.52 -15.58 -21.16
N LYS A 358 -20.21 -15.81 -21.33
CA LYS A 358 -19.59 -17.06 -20.87
C LYS A 358 -19.63 -17.24 -19.35
N ILE A 359 -19.52 -16.14 -18.58
CA ILE A 359 -19.66 -16.17 -17.11
C ILE A 359 -21.05 -16.70 -16.70
N THR A 360 -22.09 -16.38 -17.48
CA THR A 360 -23.45 -16.85 -17.17
C THR A 360 -23.61 -18.35 -17.41
N GLU A 361 -22.87 -18.91 -18.37
CA GLU A 361 -22.89 -20.35 -18.70
C GLU A 361 -21.99 -21.18 -17.77
N ASN A 362 -20.81 -20.67 -17.39
CA ASN A 362 -19.82 -21.40 -16.62
C ASN A 362 -19.58 -20.75 -15.25
N ASN A 363 -20.19 -21.31 -14.22
CA ASN A 363 -20.08 -20.84 -12.84
C ASN A 363 -18.65 -20.93 -12.24
N LEU A 364 -17.74 -21.69 -12.86
CA LEU A 364 -16.37 -21.86 -12.37
C LEU A 364 -15.37 -20.87 -12.98
N LEU A 365 -15.76 -20.16 -14.05
CA LEU A 365 -14.88 -19.24 -14.76
C LEU A 365 -14.62 -17.99 -13.92
N LYS A 366 -13.34 -17.66 -13.69
CA LYS A 366 -12.92 -16.44 -12.98
C LYS A 366 -12.44 -15.38 -13.95
N ILE A 367 -12.98 -14.18 -13.85
CA ILE A 367 -12.58 -13.08 -14.75
C ILE A 367 -11.89 -12.00 -13.94
N ARG A 368 -10.71 -11.59 -14.38
CA ARG A 368 -9.94 -10.52 -13.76
C ARG A 368 -9.68 -9.44 -14.80
N ILE A 369 -10.04 -8.21 -14.46
CA ILE A 369 -9.93 -7.06 -15.36
C ILE A 369 -9.09 -6.00 -14.66
N LEU A 370 -7.96 -5.64 -15.27
CA LEU A 370 -7.15 -4.48 -14.91
C LEU A 370 -7.47 -3.37 -15.89
N ASN A 371 -7.90 -2.24 -15.36
CA ASN A 371 -8.35 -1.12 -16.16
C ASN A 371 -7.70 0.20 -15.73
N SER A 372 -7.64 1.20 -16.59
CA SER A 372 -7.17 2.53 -16.17
C SER A 372 -8.14 3.17 -15.17
N TYR A 373 -7.64 3.92 -14.19
CA TYR A 373 -8.48 4.70 -13.25
C TYR A 373 -9.46 5.65 -13.92
N THR A 374 -9.12 6.15 -15.12
CA THR A 374 -10.00 7.00 -15.95
C THR A 374 -11.34 6.34 -16.29
N LEU A 375 -11.41 5.01 -16.23
CA LEU A 375 -12.55 4.23 -16.70
C LEU A 375 -13.49 3.76 -15.60
N ARG A 376 -13.21 4.15 -14.35
CA ARG A 376 -13.94 3.67 -13.18
C ARG A 376 -15.44 3.89 -13.30
N ASP A 377 -15.85 5.12 -13.63
CA ASP A 377 -17.26 5.49 -13.66
C ASP A 377 -18.02 4.85 -14.84
N LYS A 378 -17.33 4.56 -15.95
CA LYS A 378 -17.92 3.95 -17.17
C LYS A 378 -18.18 2.44 -17.03
N TRP A 379 -17.39 1.75 -16.20
CA TRP A 379 -17.52 0.30 -16.04
C TRP A 379 -18.57 -0.10 -15.02
N ASP A 380 -18.67 0.65 -13.92
CA ASP A 380 -19.59 0.34 -12.83
C ASP A 380 -21.08 0.40 -13.26
N SER A 381 -21.40 1.16 -14.33
CA SER A 381 -22.74 1.25 -14.91
C SER A 381 -23.11 0.09 -15.84
N ASN A 382 -22.13 -0.57 -16.47
CA ASN A 382 -22.36 -1.56 -17.53
C ASN A 382 -22.40 -3.01 -17.02
N ILE A 383 -21.98 -3.27 -15.79
CA ILE A 383 -21.97 -4.62 -15.22
C ILE A 383 -23.19 -4.84 -14.35
N SER A 384 -24.00 -5.82 -14.73
CA SER A 384 -25.13 -6.27 -13.94
C SER A 384 -24.69 -6.71 -12.53
N SER A 385 -25.48 -6.36 -11.52
CA SER A 385 -25.20 -6.70 -10.11
C SER A 385 -24.94 -8.19 -9.89
N LYS A 386 -25.58 -9.06 -10.68
CA LYS A 386 -25.45 -10.53 -10.61
C LYS A 386 -24.07 -11.04 -11.05
N ASN A 387 -23.35 -10.30 -11.89
CA ASN A 387 -22.03 -10.68 -12.40
C ASN A 387 -20.87 -10.11 -11.57
N LYS A 388 -21.14 -9.14 -10.67
CA LYS A 388 -20.11 -8.46 -9.86
C LYS A 388 -19.33 -9.38 -8.94
N GLU A 389 -19.92 -10.48 -8.46
CA GLU A 389 -19.21 -11.44 -7.61
C GLU A 389 -18.20 -12.30 -8.38
N ARG A 390 -18.29 -12.37 -9.71
CA ARG A 390 -17.48 -13.27 -10.55
C ARG A 390 -16.42 -12.54 -11.37
N ILE A 391 -16.60 -11.24 -11.56
CA ILE A 391 -15.67 -10.36 -12.27
C ILE A 391 -14.92 -9.55 -11.22
N LEU A 392 -13.63 -9.80 -11.09
CA LEU A 392 -12.74 -9.00 -10.28
C LEU A 392 -12.20 -7.87 -11.13
N ILE A 393 -12.61 -6.65 -10.82
CA ILE A 393 -12.12 -5.46 -11.52
C ILE A 393 -11.21 -4.69 -10.58
N ARG A 394 -10.07 -4.26 -11.12
CA ARG A 394 -9.15 -3.36 -10.46
C ARG A 394 -8.76 -2.25 -11.42
N TYR A 395 -8.56 -1.09 -10.84
CA TYR A 395 -8.19 0.10 -11.57
C TYR A 395 -6.74 0.45 -11.21
N PHE A 396 -5.92 0.79 -12.19
CA PHE A 396 -4.53 1.19 -12.00
C PHE A 396 -4.25 2.51 -12.71
N GLU A 397 -3.27 3.28 -12.24
CA GLU A 397 -2.83 4.49 -12.93
C GLU A 397 -1.77 4.06 -13.96
N PRO A 398 -2.01 4.20 -15.27
CA PRO A 398 -1.10 3.67 -16.29
C PRO A 398 0.19 4.50 -16.33
N HIS A 399 1.17 4.09 -15.53
CA HIS A 399 2.58 4.48 -15.72
C HIS A 399 3.29 3.55 -16.71
N ILE A 400 2.63 2.45 -17.07
CA ILE A 400 3.11 1.48 -18.03
C ILE A 400 2.82 2.04 -19.41
N SER A 401 3.83 2.16 -20.27
CA SER A 401 3.73 2.66 -21.65
C SER A 401 2.93 1.77 -22.59
N LEU A 402 2.16 0.82 -22.04
CA LEU A 402 1.38 -0.14 -22.78
C LEU A 402 0.15 0.55 -23.37
N LYS A 403 0.13 0.64 -24.70
CA LYS A 403 -1.01 1.16 -25.45
C LYS A 403 -1.96 0.05 -25.87
N SER A 404 -1.56 -1.21 -25.73
CA SER A 404 -2.28 -2.36 -26.26
C SER A 404 -3.26 -2.95 -25.23
N ALA A 405 -4.46 -3.32 -25.68
CA ALA A 405 -5.40 -4.11 -24.88
C ALA A 405 -5.04 -5.60 -24.95
N ILE A 406 -4.94 -6.26 -23.79
CA ILE A 406 -4.45 -7.64 -23.69
C ILE A 406 -5.51 -8.54 -23.06
N PHE A 407 -5.72 -9.70 -23.66
CA PHE A 407 -6.57 -10.76 -23.10
C PHE A 407 -5.76 -12.05 -22.98
N ILE A 408 -5.79 -12.65 -21.81
CA ILE A 408 -5.13 -13.92 -21.51
C ILE A 408 -6.21 -14.92 -21.12
N ILE A 409 -6.39 -15.96 -21.92
CA ILE A 409 -7.45 -16.96 -21.77
C ILE A 409 -6.81 -18.29 -21.33
N ASP A 410 -7.30 -18.83 -20.21
CA ASP A 410 -6.88 -20.10 -19.60
C ASP A 410 -5.35 -20.24 -19.41
N ASP A 411 -4.66 -19.11 -19.23
CA ASP A 411 -3.19 -19.01 -19.16
C ASP A 411 -2.47 -19.73 -20.33
N LYS A 412 -3.16 -19.82 -21.48
CA LYS A 412 -2.73 -20.57 -22.68
C LYS A 412 -2.77 -19.74 -23.94
N PHE A 413 -3.71 -18.82 -24.04
CA PHE A 413 -3.91 -18.02 -25.23
C PHE A 413 -3.75 -16.55 -24.89
N LEU A 414 -3.01 -15.85 -25.72
CA LEU A 414 -2.80 -14.41 -25.62
C LEU A 414 -3.40 -13.74 -26.85
N LEU A 415 -4.25 -12.74 -26.61
CA LEU A 415 -4.74 -11.80 -27.61
C LEU A 415 -4.20 -10.42 -27.24
N VAL A 416 -3.61 -9.74 -28.22
CA VAL A 416 -3.12 -8.37 -28.08
C VAL A 416 -3.76 -7.52 -29.16
N PHE A 417 -4.48 -6.48 -28.76
CA PHE A 417 -5.02 -5.45 -29.62
C PHE A 417 -4.12 -4.24 -29.51
N ASP A 418 -3.47 -3.86 -30.60
CA ASP A 418 -2.56 -2.71 -30.63
C ASP A 418 -3.03 -1.62 -31.59
N THR A 419 -2.61 -0.39 -31.35
CA THR A 419 -2.78 0.75 -32.24
C THR A 419 -1.54 0.92 -33.10
N ILE A 420 -1.68 0.79 -34.42
CA ILE A 420 -0.63 1.19 -35.35
C ILE A 420 -0.99 2.57 -35.92
N THR A 421 -0.12 3.54 -35.68
CA THR A 421 -0.16 4.85 -36.33
C THR A 421 0.77 4.84 -37.54
N TYR A 422 0.20 4.94 -38.73
CA TYR A 422 0.95 5.13 -39.97
C TYR A 422 1.32 6.62 -40.12
N GLU A 423 2.59 6.91 -40.42
CA GLU A 423 3.12 8.28 -40.52
C GLU A 423 2.36 9.15 -41.55
N ASP A 424 1.79 8.54 -42.59
CA ASP A 424 1.21 9.29 -43.73
C ASP A 424 -0.32 9.42 -43.72
N ASN A 425 -1.05 8.89 -42.73
CA ASN A 425 -2.52 9.04 -42.68
C ASN A 425 -3.07 8.97 -41.25
N ILE A 426 -3.82 10.00 -40.86
CA ILE A 426 -4.48 10.19 -39.53
C ILE A 426 -5.43 9.02 -39.14
N LYS A 427 -5.68 8.05 -40.02
CA LYS A 427 -6.46 6.84 -39.69
C LYS A 427 -5.64 5.90 -38.80
N LYS A 428 -5.85 5.98 -37.49
CA LYS A 428 -5.45 4.95 -36.53
C LYS A 428 -6.06 3.60 -36.95
N SER A 429 -5.22 2.65 -37.35
CA SER A 429 -5.59 1.27 -37.58
C SER A 429 -5.19 0.41 -36.39
N TYR A 430 -5.89 -0.70 -36.20
CA TYR A 430 -5.63 -1.61 -35.09
C TYR A 430 -5.15 -2.95 -35.61
N VAL A 431 -4.20 -3.55 -34.90
CA VAL A 431 -3.73 -4.90 -35.19
C VAL A 431 -4.11 -5.82 -34.05
N LEU A 432 -4.79 -6.89 -34.42
CA LEU A 432 -5.07 -8.00 -33.52
C LEU A 432 -4.01 -9.08 -33.73
N SER A 433 -3.21 -9.31 -32.70
CA SER A 433 -2.26 -10.42 -32.62
C SER A 433 -2.79 -11.52 -31.73
N TYR A 434 -2.62 -12.77 -32.17
CA TYR A 434 -2.96 -13.96 -31.40
C TYR A 434 -1.73 -14.88 -31.31
N THR A 435 -1.49 -15.45 -30.14
CA THR A 435 -0.43 -16.45 -29.93
C THR A 435 -0.78 -17.42 -28.82
N ASP A 436 -0.39 -18.69 -29.01
CA ASP A 436 -0.40 -19.76 -27.99
C ASP A 436 1.02 -20.15 -27.53
N ASN A 437 2.04 -19.46 -28.04
CA ASN A 437 3.42 -19.61 -27.60
C ASN A 437 3.53 -19.42 -26.07
N GLU A 438 3.91 -20.50 -25.38
CA GLU A 438 3.94 -20.55 -23.91
C GLU A 438 4.84 -19.48 -23.28
N LEU A 439 5.97 -19.16 -23.93
CA LEU A 439 6.89 -18.13 -23.44
C LEU A 439 6.24 -16.73 -23.49
N LYS A 440 5.63 -16.37 -24.63
CA LYS A 440 4.94 -15.07 -24.77
C LYS A 440 3.77 -14.95 -23.78
N VAL A 441 2.92 -15.97 -23.71
CA VAL A 441 1.78 -16.01 -22.77
C VAL A 441 2.26 -15.85 -21.33
N SER A 442 3.33 -16.57 -20.96
CA SER A 442 3.92 -16.49 -19.61
C SER A 442 4.41 -15.08 -19.26
N ILE A 443 5.01 -14.35 -20.21
CA ILE A 443 5.51 -13.00 -19.95
C ILE A 443 4.34 -12.03 -19.69
N TYR A 444 3.32 -12.03 -20.55
CA TYR A 444 2.15 -11.15 -20.37
C TYR A 444 1.33 -11.52 -19.14
N LEU A 445 1.25 -12.81 -18.80
CA LEU A 445 0.63 -13.25 -17.55
C LEU A 445 1.41 -12.73 -16.34
N ASN A 446 2.74 -12.81 -16.35
CA ASN A 446 3.57 -12.29 -15.27
C ASN A 446 3.44 -10.76 -15.14
N LEU A 447 3.38 -10.04 -16.25
CA LEU A 447 3.06 -8.61 -16.26
C LEU A 447 1.70 -8.35 -15.60
N PHE A 448 0.65 -9.03 -16.05
CA PHE A 448 -0.70 -8.90 -15.49
C PHE A 448 -0.68 -9.15 -13.98
N GLU A 449 -0.07 -10.24 -13.52
CA GLU A 449 -0.01 -10.59 -12.10
C GLU A 449 0.78 -9.57 -11.28
N LYS A 450 1.87 -9.01 -11.81
CA LYS A 450 2.61 -7.97 -11.09
C LYS A 450 1.81 -6.69 -10.91
N VAL A 451 1.14 -6.23 -11.97
CA VAL A 451 0.24 -5.06 -11.87
C VAL A 451 -0.92 -5.36 -10.93
N TRP A 452 -1.50 -6.56 -11.03
CA TRP A 452 -2.54 -7.04 -10.14
C TRP A 452 -2.11 -7.02 -8.67
N LEU A 453 -0.92 -7.54 -8.36
CA LEU A 453 -0.38 -7.58 -7.00
C LEU A 453 0.02 -6.20 -6.50
N LEU A 454 0.53 -5.33 -7.36
CA LEU A 454 0.86 -3.94 -7.03
C LEU A 454 -0.40 -3.18 -6.58
N GLU A 455 -1.47 -3.26 -7.36
CA GLU A 455 -2.76 -2.67 -6.95
C GLU A 455 -3.26 -3.23 -5.61
N THR A 456 -2.99 -4.52 -5.34
CA THR A 456 -3.29 -5.11 -4.02
C THR A 456 -2.44 -4.51 -2.91
N ALA A 457 -1.18 -4.17 -3.16
CA ALA A 457 -0.31 -3.57 -2.15
C ALA A 457 -0.75 -2.14 -1.83
N ILE A 458 -1.16 -1.37 -2.84
CA ILE A 458 -1.54 0.04 -2.70
C ILE A 458 -2.89 0.18 -2.03
N HIS A 459 -3.88 -0.56 -2.52
CA HIS A 459 -5.28 -0.41 -2.12
C HIS A 459 -5.73 -1.56 -1.21
N GLY A 460 -4.84 -2.47 -0.83
CA GLY A 460 -5.22 -3.65 -0.07
C GLY A 460 -6.08 -4.65 -0.85
N GLN A 461 -6.33 -5.82 -0.24
CA GLN A 461 -7.28 -6.77 -0.80
C GLN A 461 -8.71 -6.22 -0.66
N ASN A 462 -9.31 -5.78 -1.77
CA ASN A 462 -10.49 -6.45 -2.36
C ASN A 462 -11.04 -5.70 -3.58
N GLY A 463 -10.98 -6.37 -4.74
CA GLY A 463 -11.83 -6.10 -5.90
C GLY A 463 -13.18 -6.82 -5.83
N PHE A 464 -13.70 -7.06 -4.62
CA PHE A 464 -15.03 -7.62 -4.40
C PHE A 464 -15.92 -6.50 -3.86
N HIS A 465 -16.62 -5.81 -4.76
CA HIS A 465 -17.76 -4.97 -4.38
C HIS A 465 -18.97 -5.88 -4.16
N LYS A 466 -19.40 -6.02 -2.90
CA LYS A 466 -20.82 -6.25 -2.59
C LYS A 466 -21.44 -4.88 -2.31
N ASN A 467 -22.50 -4.58 -3.05
CA ASN A 467 -23.46 -3.54 -2.67
C ASN A 467 -24.13 -3.92 -1.36
#